data_AF-A0A6P0Z7E7-F1
#
_entry.id   AF-A0A6P0Z7E7-F1
#
_cell.length_a   1.000
_cell.length_b   1.000
_cell.length_c   1.000
_cell.angle_alpha   90.00
_cell.angle_beta   90.00
_cell.angle_gamma   90.00
#
_symmetry.space_group_name_H-M   'P 1'
#
loop_
_entity.id
_entity.type
_entity.pdbx_description
1 polymer ?
#
loop_
_entity_poly.entity_id
_entity_poly.type
_entity_poly.pdbx_seq_one_letter_code
_entity_poly.pdbx_strand_id
1 'polypeptide(L)'
;MLLIVFPQHLQRFNWQGIDFINDSKATNYDAAEVGLSAVESPAILIAGGEAKAGDDTNWIKTIQAKAVVVLLIGDAAPIFAQRLHQVGYYSYEVLETMEQAVPKAAKLAQDYDARVVLLSPACASFDQYQSFECRGDHFRQLCLELVR
;
A
#
# COMPACT_ATOMS: atom_id res chain seq x y z
N MET A 1 20.97 -16.66 5.74
CA MET A 1 19.51 -16.82 5.93
C MET A 1 19.04 -15.66 6.79
N LEU A 2 18.77 -14.50 6.17
CA LEU A 2 18.21 -13.36 6.91
C LEU A 2 16.78 -13.74 7.28
N LEU A 3 16.53 -13.92 8.57
CA LEU A 3 15.19 -13.89 9.12
C LEU A 3 14.65 -12.49 8.87
N ILE A 4 13.85 -12.31 7.82
CA ILE A 4 12.95 -11.17 7.72
C ILE A 4 11.98 -11.33 8.89
N VAL A 5 12.24 -10.60 9.96
CA VAL A 5 11.33 -10.51 11.09
C VAL A 5 10.12 -9.73 10.60
N PHE A 6 9.11 -10.44 10.10
CA PHE A 6 7.81 -9.83 9.82
C PHE A 6 7.30 -9.17 11.11
N PRO A 7 6.88 -7.90 11.08
CA PRO A 7 6.26 -7.26 12.24
C PRO A 7 5.09 -8.13 12.72
N GLN A 8 5.07 -8.50 14.00
CA GLN A 8 4.07 -9.41 14.60
C GLN A 8 2.62 -8.87 14.57
N HIS A 9 2.35 -7.78 13.85
CA HIS A 9 1.07 -7.06 13.85
C HIS A 9 0.42 -6.94 12.46
N LEU A 10 1.03 -7.48 11.40
CA LEU A 10 0.44 -7.44 10.06
C LEU A 10 -0.71 -8.44 9.95
N GLN A 11 -1.92 -7.92 9.72
CA GLN A 11 -3.08 -8.77 9.44
C GLN A 11 -3.04 -9.20 7.98
N ARG A 12 -3.27 -10.50 7.73
CA ARG A 12 -3.20 -11.11 6.39
C ARG A 12 -4.52 -11.80 6.04
N PHE A 13 -4.99 -11.57 4.83
CA PHE A 13 -6.15 -12.24 4.23
C PHE A 13 -5.71 -12.87 2.91
N ASN A 14 -6.15 -14.10 2.61
CA ASN A 14 -5.82 -14.75 1.35
C ASN A 14 -7.05 -14.82 0.44
N TRP A 15 -6.92 -14.36 -0.79
CA TRP A 15 -7.94 -14.43 -1.83
C TRP A 15 -7.31 -14.94 -3.12
N GLN A 16 -7.76 -16.09 -3.63
CA GLN A 16 -7.27 -16.68 -4.90
C GLN A 16 -5.73 -16.77 -5.00
N GLY A 17 -5.04 -17.04 -3.88
CA GLY A 17 -3.58 -17.12 -3.83
C GLY A 17 -2.86 -15.78 -3.65
N ILE A 18 -3.60 -14.67 -3.54
CA ILE A 18 -3.08 -13.32 -3.29
C ILE A 18 -3.25 -12.99 -1.80
N ASP A 19 -2.18 -12.53 -1.17
CA ASP A 19 -2.17 -12.08 0.21
C ASP A 19 -2.43 -10.57 0.31
N PHE A 20 -3.52 -10.20 0.95
CA PHE A 20 -3.84 -8.83 1.34
C PHE A 20 -3.27 -8.57 2.73
N ILE A 21 -2.33 -7.65 2.84
CA ILE A 21 -1.59 -7.34 4.06
C ILE A 21 -1.93 -5.92 4.51
N ASN A 22 -2.39 -5.81 5.76
CA ASN A 22 -2.71 -4.54 6.41
C ASN A 22 -1.51 -4.02 7.21
N ASP A 23 -0.89 -2.95 6.72
CA ASP A 23 0.14 -2.15 7.38
C ASP A 23 -0.32 -0.68 7.54
N SER A 24 -1.60 -0.46 7.84
CA SER A 24 -2.18 0.90 7.99
C SER A 24 -1.44 1.78 9.03
N LYS A 25 -0.72 1.16 9.97
CA LYS A 25 0.10 1.84 10.99
C LYS A 25 1.33 2.54 10.40
N ALA A 26 1.75 2.21 9.18
CA ALA A 26 2.84 2.87 8.47
C ALA A 26 2.44 4.30 8.03
N THR A 27 2.43 5.21 9.00
CA THR A 27 1.99 6.60 8.83
C THR A 27 3.13 7.58 8.51
N ASN A 28 4.28 7.05 8.06
CA ASN A 28 5.46 7.79 7.60
C ASN A 28 6.26 6.93 6.59
N TYR A 29 7.20 7.56 5.86
CA TYR A 29 7.98 6.91 4.82
C TYR A 29 8.84 5.74 5.33
N ASP A 30 9.54 5.89 6.46
CA ASP A 30 10.41 4.85 7.01
C ASP A 30 9.63 3.57 7.35
N ALA A 31 8.46 3.71 7.98
CA ALA A 31 7.61 2.57 8.31
C ALA A 31 7.07 1.90 7.03
N ALA A 32 6.67 2.70 6.04
CA ALA A 32 6.15 2.17 4.78
C ALA A 32 7.24 1.47 3.95
N GLU A 33 8.48 1.95 4.00
CA GLU A 33 9.64 1.31 3.41
C GLU A 33 9.89 -0.07 4.05
N VAL A 34 9.84 -0.15 5.39
CA VAL A 34 10.01 -1.43 6.11
C VAL A 34 8.91 -2.41 5.73
N GLY A 35 7.65 -1.97 5.70
CA GLY A 35 6.51 -2.80 5.29
C GLY A 35 6.65 -3.34 3.87
N LEU A 36 6.95 -2.48 2.91
CA LEU A 36 7.12 -2.89 1.50
C LEU A 36 8.37 -3.76 1.27
N SER A 37 9.44 -3.53 2.02
CA SER A 37 10.66 -4.35 1.93
C SER A 37 10.43 -5.78 2.42
N ALA A 38 9.56 -5.96 3.40
CA ALA A 38 9.27 -7.25 4.03
C ALA A 38 8.42 -8.18 3.15
N VAL A 39 7.69 -7.67 2.15
CA VAL A 39 6.84 -8.48 1.27
C VAL A 39 7.57 -8.99 0.02
N GLU A 40 7.03 -10.06 -0.56
CA GLU A 40 7.51 -10.61 -1.83
C GLU A 40 7.19 -9.65 -2.99
N SER A 41 8.07 -9.63 -4.00
CA SER A 41 7.89 -8.90 -5.26
C SER A 41 7.44 -9.87 -6.36
N PRO A 42 6.59 -9.45 -7.32
CA PRO A 42 5.96 -8.14 -7.41
C PRO A 42 4.80 -7.96 -6.41
N ALA A 43 4.62 -6.75 -5.90
CA ALA A 43 3.51 -6.36 -5.04
C ALA A 43 2.64 -5.26 -5.67
N ILE A 44 1.36 -5.23 -5.34
CA ILE A 44 0.50 -4.06 -5.53
C ILE A 44 0.52 -3.26 -4.23
N LEU A 45 0.91 -1.99 -4.29
CA LEU A 45 0.97 -1.11 -3.13
C LEU A 45 -0.24 -0.17 -3.12
N ILE A 46 -0.91 -0.03 -1.99
CA ILE A 46 -1.88 1.04 -1.72
C ILE A 46 -1.21 2.06 -0.80
N ALA A 47 -1.05 3.29 -1.28
CA ALA A 47 -0.36 4.37 -0.60
C ALA A 47 -1.18 5.67 -0.59
N GLY A 48 -0.99 6.53 0.42
CA GLY A 48 -1.64 7.83 0.51
C GLY A 48 -2.49 8.02 1.77
N GLY A 49 -3.16 9.17 1.83
CA GLY A 49 -3.72 9.78 3.05
C GLY A 49 -3.23 11.22 3.22
N GLU A 50 -3.21 11.73 4.45
CA GLU A 50 -2.66 13.06 4.77
C GLU A 50 -1.12 13.03 4.78
N ALA A 51 -0.50 13.80 3.87
CA ALA A 51 0.95 13.86 3.69
C ALA A 51 1.67 14.38 4.95
N LYS A 52 2.85 13.80 5.23
CA LYS A 52 3.77 14.32 6.25
C LYS A 52 5.07 14.77 5.62
N ALA A 53 5.70 15.75 6.25
CA ALA A 53 7.08 16.12 5.93
C ALA A 53 8.03 14.95 6.25
N GLY A 54 9.02 14.73 5.40
CA GLY A 54 10.01 13.67 5.56
C GLY A 54 10.82 13.44 4.30
N ASP A 55 11.83 12.59 4.39
CA ASP A 55 12.61 12.13 3.24
C ASP A 55 11.96 10.86 2.67
N ASP A 56 11.50 10.93 1.42
CA ASP A 56 10.85 9.82 0.72
C ASP A 56 11.83 8.94 -0.07
N THR A 57 13.12 9.29 -0.09
CA THR A 57 14.09 8.75 -1.05
C THR A 57 14.19 7.23 -1.03
N ASN A 58 14.26 6.62 0.16
CA ASN A 58 14.40 5.16 0.28
C ASN A 58 13.07 4.42 0.06
N TRP A 59 11.96 5.03 0.46
CA TRP A 59 10.61 4.51 0.17
C TRP A 59 10.36 4.46 -1.34
N ILE A 60 10.69 5.53 -2.07
CA ILE A 60 10.57 5.60 -3.53
C ILE A 60 11.46 4.56 -4.23
N LYS A 61 12.72 4.38 -3.78
CA LYS A 61 13.60 3.32 -4.29
C LYS A 61 13.01 1.92 -4.07
N THR A 62 12.40 1.70 -2.90
CA THR A 62 11.76 0.43 -2.55
C THR A 62 10.53 0.19 -3.42
N ILE A 63 9.72 1.22 -3.70
CA ILE A 63 8.63 1.15 -4.67
C ILE A 63 9.14 0.68 -6.03
N GLN A 64 10.18 1.31 -6.58
CA GLN A 64 10.73 0.93 -7.89
C GLN A 64 11.25 -0.51 -7.94
N ALA A 65 11.71 -1.05 -6.81
CA ALA A 65 12.25 -2.41 -6.73
C ALA A 65 11.19 -3.50 -6.46
N LYS A 66 10.07 -3.15 -5.81
CA LYS A 66 9.11 -4.14 -5.26
C LYS A 66 7.71 -4.02 -5.83
N ALA A 67 7.24 -2.81 -6.11
CA ALA A 67 5.86 -2.58 -6.51
C ALA A 67 5.72 -2.62 -8.04
N VAL A 68 4.86 -3.49 -8.55
CA VAL A 68 4.51 -3.50 -9.98
C VAL A 68 3.48 -2.43 -10.32
N VAL A 69 2.59 -2.10 -9.38
CA VAL A 69 1.66 -0.95 -9.47
C VAL A 69 1.51 -0.29 -8.10
N VAL A 70 1.42 1.04 -8.08
CA VAL A 70 1.03 1.82 -6.91
C VAL A 70 -0.35 2.42 -7.10
N LEU A 71 -1.28 2.12 -6.19
CA LEU A 71 -2.61 2.73 -6.10
C LEU A 71 -2.57 3.84 -5.06
N LEU A 72 -2.73 5.07 -5.50
CA LEU A 72 -2.66 6.25 -4.67
C LEU A 72 -4.07 6.65 -4.20
N ILE A 73 -4.24 6.95 -2.92
CA ILE A 73 -5.52 7.38 -2.32
C ILE A 73 -5.35 8.63 -1.44
N GLY A 74 -6.47 9.31 -1.15
CA GLY A 74 -6.48 10.45 -0.21
C GLY A 74 -5.72 11.68 -0.69
N ASP A 75 -5.53 12.63 0.21
CA ASP A 75 -5.05 13.99 -0.12
C ASP A 75 -3.63 14.03 -0.69
N ALA A 76 -2.76 13.08 -0.29
CA ALA A 76 -1.40 12.97 -0.79
C ALA A 76 -1.30 12.39 -2.21
N ALA A 77 -2.37 11.84 -2.78
CA ALA A 77 -2.30 11.14 -4.06
C ALA A 77 -1.70 11.99 -5.20
N PRO A 78 -2.05 13.28 -5.39
CA PRO A 78 -1.41 14.12 -6.41
C PRO A 78 0.09 14.35 -6.19
N ILE A 79 0.51 14.50 -4.93
CA ILE A 79 1.91 14.72 -4.55
C ILE A 79 2.73 13.46 -4.85
N PHE A 80 2.23 12.29 -4.45
CA PHE A 80 2.89 11.02 -4.74
C PHE A 80 2.93 10.72 -6.24
N ALA A 81 1.86 11.01 -6.98
CA ALA A 81 1.85 10.87 -8.44
C ALA A 81 2.94 11.72 -9.10
N GLN A 82 3.04 13.00 -8.72
CA GLN A 82 4.09 13.89 -9.22
C GLN A 82 5.48 13.35 -8.87
N ARG A 83 5.67 12.87 -7.65
CA ARG A 83 6.94 12.33 -7.18
C ARG A 83 7.38 11.09 -7.95
N LEU A 84 6.46 10.13 -8.13
CA LEU A 84 6.71 8.91 -8.91
C LEU A 84 7.04 9.24 -10.36
N HIS A 85 6.32 10.19 -10.95
CA HIS A 85 6.59 10.68 -12.29
C HIS A 85 8.00 11.28 -12.43
N GLN A 86 8.44 12.10 -11.46
CA GLN A 86 9.78 12.71 -11.47
C GLN A 86 10.91 11.69 -11.43
N VAL A 87 10.71 10.53 -10.80
CA VAL A 87 11.69 9.44 -10.76
C VAL A 87 11.53 8.43 -11.90
N GLY A 88 10.65 8.70 -12.86
CA GLY A 88 10.41 7.84 -14.02
C GLY A 88 9.63 6.57 -13.71
N TYR A 89 8.91 6.51 -12.59
CA TYR A 89 7.98 5.42 -12.28
C TYR A 89 6.57 5.79 -12.72
N TYR A 90 6.07 5.15 -13.78
CA TYR A 90 4.79 5.48 -14.40
C TYR A 90 3.68 4.47 -14.11
N SER A 91 3.99 3.39 -13.37
CA SER A 91 3.02 2.34 -13.05
C SER A 91 2.23 2.68 -11.78
N TYR A 92 1.46 3.76 -11.84
CA TYR A 92 0.59 4.18 -10.75
C TYR A 92 -0.79 4.60 -11.23
N GLU A 93 -1.80 4.43 -10.38
CA GLU A 93 -3.15 4.96 -10.60
C GLU A 93 -3.56 5.84 -9.41
N VAL A 94 -4.09 7.03 -9.70
CA VAL A 94 -4.70 7.91 -8.69
C VAL A 94 -6.15 7.51 -8.53
N LEU A 95 -6.48 7.01 -7.35
CA LEU A 95 -7.82 6.66 -6.91
C LEU A 95 -8.19 7.57 -5.73
N GLU A 96 -9.47 7.72 -5.43
CA GLU A 96 -9.89 8.59 -4.34
C GLU A 96 -9.90 7.83 -3.01
N THR A 97 -10.43 6.60 -3.02
CA THR A 97 -10.81 5.90 -1.78
C THR A 97 -10.36 4.44 -1.73
N MET A 98 -10.37 3.88 -0.51
CA MET A 98 -10.03 2.47 -0.27
C MET A 98 -10.99 1.51 -0.99
N GLU A 99 -12.27 1.86 -1.09
CA GLU A 99 -13.33 1.11 -1.79
C GLU A 99 -13.04 0.95 -3.29
N GLN A 100 -12.36 1.94 -3.88
CA GLN A 100 -11.88 1.83 -5.26
C GLN A 100 -10.57 1.04 -5.34
N ALA A 101 -9.67 1.25 -4.37
CA ALA A 101 -8.34 0.66 -4.38
C ALA A 101 -8.34 -0.86 -4.17
N VAL A 102 -9.13 -1.40 -3.24
CA VAL A 102 -9.10 -2.83 -2.89
C VAL A 102 -9.54 -3.74 -4.05
N PRO A 103 -10.71 -3.52 -4.70
CA PRO A 103 -11.12 -4.34 -5.85
C PRO A 103 -10.17 -4.17 -7.05
N LYS A 104 -9.67 -2.95 -7.26
CA LYS A 104 -8.70 -2.67 -8.32
C LYS A 104 -7.38 -3.41 -8.08
N ALA A 105 -6.89 -3.43 -6.83
CA ALA A 105 -5.69 -4.15 -6.45
C ALA A 105 -5.83 -5.66 -6.67
N ALA A 106 -7.00 -6.23 -6.36
CA ALA A 106 -7.28 -7.64 -6.60
C ALA A 106 -7.15 -8.00 -8.09
N LYS A 107 -7.75 -7.20 -8.97
CA LYS A 107 -7.66 -7.38 -10.42
C LYS A 107 -6.22 -7.26 -10.92
N LEU A 108 -5.53 -6.18 -10.54
CA LEU A 108 -4.16 -5.95 -10.98
C LEU A 108 -3.19 -7.01 -10.47
N ALA A 109 -3.42 -7.53 -9.26
CA ALA A 109 -2.60 -8.61 -8.72
C ALA A 109 -2.67 -9.87 -9.60
N GLN A 110 -3.85 -10.19 -10.15
CA GLN A 110 -3.98 -11.27 -11.14
C GLN A 110 -3.33 -10.92 -12.47
N ASP A 111 -3.56 -9.72 -12.98
CA ASP A 111 -3.04 -9.26 -14.28
C ASP A 111 -1.49 -9.27 -14.32
N TYR A 112 -0.84 -9.04 -13.17
CA TYR A 112 0.61 -8.99 -13.02
C TYR A 112 1.23 -10.18 -12.29
N ASP A 113 0.46 -11.23 -11.99
CA ASP A 113 0.90 -12.40 -11.18
C ASP A 113 1.56 -12.01 -9.84
N ALA A 114 1.07 -10.91 -9.24
CA ALA A 114 1.53 -10.43 -7.94
C ALA A 114 0.85 -11.21 -6.82
N ARG A 115 1.65 -11.74 -5.89
CA ARG A 115 1.14 -12.53 -4.75
C ARG A 115 0.73 -11.69 -3.56
N VAL A 116 0.99 -10.38 -3.59
CA VAL A 116 0.76 -9.50 -2.45
C VAL A 116 0.05 -8.22 -2.88
N VAL A 117 -0.99 -7.86 -2.13
CA VAL A 117 -1.56 -6.51 -2.06
C VAL A 117 -1.23 -5.95 -0.68
N LEU A 118 -0.49 -4.85 -0.62
CA LEU A 118 -0.06 -4.24 0.64
C LEU A 118 -0.72 -2.87 0.81
N LEU A 119 -1.47 -2.70 1.91
CA LEU A 119 -1.80 -1.37 2.41
C LEU A 119 -0.65 -0.89 3.29
N SER A 120 0.20 0.02 2.80
CA SER A 120 1.28 0.64 3.58
C SER A 120 1.36 2.14 3.20
N PRO A 121 0.60 3.00 3.89
CA PRO A 121 0.15 4.27 3.33
C PRO A 121 1.19 5.38 3.26
N ALA A 122 2.28 5.30 4.05
CA ALA A 122 3.26 6.36 4.27
C ALA A 122 2.70 7.70 4.81
N CYS A 123 1.38 7.80 4.99
CA CYS A 123 0.66 9.01 5.37
C CYS A 123 -0.15 8.82 6.66
N ALA A 124 -0.46 9.95 7.32
CA ALA A 124 -1.52 9.98 8.33
C ALA A 124 -2.87 9.61 7.69
N SER A 125 -3.86 9.30 8.52
CA SER A 125 -5.18 8.85 8.04
C SER A 125 -6.27 9.90 8.15
N PHE A 126 -5.98 11.09 8.70
CA PHE A 126 -7.00 12.02 9.19
C PHE A 126 -7.75 12.77 8.09
N ASP A 127 -7.29 12.68 6.85
CA ASP A 127 -8.02 13.15 5.67
C ASP A 127 -9.31 12.35 5.43
N GLN A 128 -9.28 11.03 5.69
CA GLN A 128 -10.39 10.12 5.38
C GLN A 128 -10.91 9.34 6.58
N TYR A 129 -10.15 9.25 7.68
CA TYR A 129 -10.42 8.37 8.81
C TYR A 129 -10.07 9.01 10.16
N GLN A 130 -10.81 8.63 11.21
CA GLN A 130 -10.53 9.11 12.57
C GLN A 130 -9.19 8.60 13.15
N SER A 131 -8.69 7.46 12.66
CA SER A 131 -7.41 6.89 13.07
C SER A 131 -6.90 5.87 12.06
N PHE A 132 -5.65 5.43 12.20
CA PHE A 132 -5.08 4.39 11.34
C PHE A 132 -5.74 3.03 11.59
N GLU A 133 -6.28 2.78 12.79
CA GLU A 133 -7.09 1.60 13.10
C GLU A 133 -8.38 1.62 12.29
N CYS A 134 -9.10 2.74 12.22
CA CYS A 134 -10.30 2.85 11.37
C CYS A 134 -9.99 2.59 9.89
N ARG A 135 -8.88 3.13 9.38
CA ARG A 135 -8.42 2.86 8.01
C ARG A 135 -8.10 1.37 7.79
N GLY A 136 -7.43 0.75 8.76
CA GLY A 136 -7.08 -0.67 8.71
C GLY A 136 -8.30 -1.59 8.80
N ASP A 137 -9.27 -1.26 9.65
CA ASP A 137 -10.53 -2.00 9.79
C ASP A 137 -11.36 -1.91 8.52
N HIS A 138 -11.39 -0.74 7.87
CA HIS A 138 -12.07 -0.56 6.59
C HIS A 138 -11.41 -1.39 5.48
N PHE A 139 -10.08 -1.36 5.36
CA PHE A 139 -9.36 -2.24 4.44
C PHE A 139 -9.68 -3.72 4.70
N ARG A 140 -9.69 -4.15 5.97
CA ARG A 140 -10.06 -5.50 6.36
C ARG A 140 -11.49 -5.85 5.94
N GLN A 141 -12.46 -4.96 6.14
CA GLN A 141 -13.85 -5.19 5.73
C GLN A 141 -13.95 -5.42 4.21
N LEU A 142 -13.32 -4.56 3.41
CA LEU A 142 -13.29 -4.71 1.96
C LEU A 142 -12.60 -6.00 1.50
N CYS A 143 -11.51 -6.40 2.16
CA CYS A 143 -10.84 -7.68 1.88
C CYS A 143 -11.76 -8.88 2.18
N LEU A 144 -12.54 -8.81 3.27
CA LEU A 144 -13.51 -9.87 3.60
C LEU A 144 -14.67 -9.94 2.60
N GLU A 145 -15.04 -8.82 1.97
CA GLU A 145 -16.06 -8.79 0.93
C GLU A 145 -15.58 -9.45 -0.38
N LEU A 146 -14.28 -9.37 -0.71
CA LEU A 146 -13.71 -10.07 -1.87
C LEU A 146 -13.72 -11.60 -1.72
N VAL A 147 -13.59 -12.09 -0.47
CA VAL A 147 -13.49 -13.53 -0.16
C VAL A 147 -14.86 -14.22 -0.11
N ARG A 148 -15.95 -13.46 -0.04
CA ARG A 148 -17.32 -14.00 -0.07
C ARG A 148 -17.71 -14.47 -1.47
#